data_AF-A0A9P4QWW5-F1
#
_entry.id   AF-A0A9P4QWW5-F1
#
_cell.length_a   1.000
_cell.length_b   1.000
_cell.length_c   1.000
_cell.angle_alpha   90.00
_cell.angle_beta   90.00
_cell.angle_gamma   90.00
#
_symmetry.space_group_name_H-M   'P 1'
#
loop_
_entity.id
_entity.type
_entity.pdbx_description
1 polymer ?
#
loop_
_entity_poly.entity_id
_entity_poly.type
_entity_poly.pdbx_seq_one_letter_code
_entity_poly.pdbx_strand_id
1 'polypeptide(L)'
;MTSPPPPLTRCASMSPSPPLSPTQIASRAEFDKNLAAANAAANAVAEQKAAARSQEMLRQEVAWRKDWLAKNQAMRDLGEYYVLPKPWPTWLLKQGVEHPVLLEGYYEIEMQVRGLVTAKIKELAESEMDQKMWREYEMLMGVQEEHHKDKENGIDKTILGAVLDGFEEKVKEIEEMEDWFPFPHMQAILMKVPALKERFDALKEKVEPQNPNGKRPQTGPASKEERSSKRTKSRPPTSRRGLSLCALRTQFHGAAVSTDEASDQGPLSKS
;
A
#
# COMPACT_ATOMS: atom_id res chain seq x y z
N MET A 1 59.73 24.18 55.96
CA MET A 1 58.74 25.12 56.53
C MET A 1 57.88 25.61 55.39
N THR A 2 56.72 25.00 55.20
CA THR A 2 55.75 25.33 54.14
C THR A 2 54.42 25.54 54.82
N SER A 3 53.91 26.77 54.73
CA SER A 3 52.65 27.20 55.33
C SER A 3 51.47 26.36 54.85
N PRO A 4 50.46 26.08 55.69
CA PRO A 4 49.24 25.44 55.24
C PRO A 4 48.45 26.37 54.31
N PRO A 5 47.69 25.82 53.34
CA PRO A 5 46.85 26.61 52.46
C PRO A 5 45.71 27.29 53.26
N PRO A 6 45.23 28.46 52.81
CA PRO A 6 44.10 29.13 53.45
C PRO A 6 42.82 28.29 53.31
N PRO A 7 41.88 28.40 54.27
CA PRO A 7 40.62 27.68 54.19
C PRO A 7 39.80 28.15 52.99
N LEU A 8 39.24 27.18 52.26
CA LEU A 8 38.29 27.44 51.19
C LEU A 8 37.13 28.26 51.75
N THR A 9 37.01 29.48 51.25
CA THR A 9 35.88 30.35 51.50
C THR A 9 34.62 29.60 51.12
N ARG A 10 33.76 29.31 52.10
CA ARG A 10 32.41 28.78 51.87
C ARG A 10 31.78 29.58 50.74
N CYS A 11 31.38 28.89 49.66
CA CYS A 11 30.49 29.48 48.67
C CYS A 11 29.32 30.11 49.41
N ALA A 12 29.18 31.42 49.24
CA ALA A 12 28.01 32.15 49.69
C ALA A 12 26.76 31.41 49.22
N SER A 13 25.78 31.35 50.12
CA SER A 13 24.42 30.87 49.90
C SER A 13 24.00 30.92 48.44
N MET A 14 23.63 29.76 47.87
CA MET A 14 22.79 29.73 46.69
C MET A 14 21.49 30.46 47.06
N SER A 15 21.40 31.74 46.70
CA SER A 15 20.11 32.44 46.75
C SER A 15 19.18 31.65 45.83
N PRO A 16 18.05 31.13 46.34
CA PRO A 16 17.04 30.54 45.46
C PRO A 16 16.66 31.62 44.45
N SER A 17 16.63 31.26 43.17
CA SER A 17 16.18 32.18 42.12
C SER A 17 14.86 32.82 42.56
N PRO A 18 14.69 34.14 42.37
CA PRO A 18 13.48 34.81 42.80
C PRO A 18 12.27 34.09 42.20
N PRO A 19 11.21 33.83 42.99
CA PRO A 19 10.02 33.17 42.46
C PRO A 19 9.48 33.99 41.28
N LEU A 20 9.24 33.30 40.16
CA LEU A 20 8.69 33.92 38.96
C LEU A 20 7.41 34.67 39.34
N SER A 21 7.30 35.93 38.93
CA SER A 21 6.10 36.70 39.25
C SER A 21 4.87 36.02 38.62
N PRO A 22 3.68 36.05 39.25
CA PRO A 22 2.46 35.47 38.69
C PRO A 22 2.17 35.95 37.26
N THR A 23 2.56 37.19 36.93
CA THR A 23 2.44 37.79 35.60
C THR A 23 3.37 37.14 34.58
N GLN A 24 4.59 36.75 34.98
CA GLN A 24 5.54 36.01 34.14
C GLN A 24 5.07 34.57 33.89
N ILE A 25 4.44 33.94 34.88
CA ILE A 25 3.89 32.58 34.76
C ILE A 25 2.73 32.54 33.75
N ALA A 26 1.82 33.52 33.79
CA ALA A 26 0.73 33.63 32.83
C ALA A 26 1.25 33.88 31.39
N SER A 27 2.19 34.82 31.21
CA SER A 27 2.79 35.10 29.89
C SER A 27 3.58 33.91 29.32
N ARG A 28 4.19 33.10 30.19
CA ARG A 28 4.89 31.89 29.79
C ARG A 28 3.93 30.77 29.40
N ALA A 29 2.84 30.60 30.16
CA ALA A 29 1.79 29.64 29.82
C ALA A 29 1.12 29.97 28.48
N GLU A 30 0.88 31.27 28.20
CA GLU A 30 0.38 31.72 26.90
C GLU A 30 1.39 31.49 25.78
N PHE A 31 2.68 31.77 26.02
CA PHE A 31 3.74 31.48 25.07
C PHE A 31 3.85 29.98 24.76
N ASP A 32 3.86 29.12 25.78
CA ASP A 32 3.95 27.67 25.63
C ASP A 32 2.72 27.11 24.91
N LYS A 33 1.52 27.65 25.19
CA LYS A 33 0.28 27.31 24.48
C LYS A 33 0.34 27.71 23.01
N ASN A 34 0.85 28.91 22.71
CA ASN A 34 0.99 29.39 21.34
C ASN A 34 2.06 28.60 20.57
N LEU A 35 3.15 28.22 21.22
CA LEU A 35 4.19 27.36 20.64
C LEU A 35 3.64 25.94 20.37
N ALA A 36 2.89 25.37 21.31
CA ALA A 36 2.23 24.08 21.12
C ALA A 36 1.22 24.13 19.96
N ALA A 37 0.41 25.19 19.87
CA ALA A 37 -0.52 25.39 18.77
C ALA A 37 0.19 25.56 17.41
N ALA A 38 1.29 26.31 17.36
CA ALA A 38 2.09 26.48 16.15
C ALA A 38 2.73 25.16 15.69
N ASN A 39 3.27 24.37 16.62
CA ASN A 39 3.82 23.05 16.32
C ASN A 39 2.74 22.08 15.84
N ALA A 40 1.56 22.08 16.48
CA ALA A 40 0.42 21.27 16.05
C ALA A 40 -0.04 21.63 14.62
N ALA A 41 -0.13 22.93 14.31
CA ALA A 41 -0.47 23.40 12.97
C ALA A 41 0.58 22.99 11.93
N ALA A 42 1.87 23.12 12.25
CA ALA A 42 2.95 22.69 11.37
C ALA A 42 2.93 21.19 11.11
N ASN A 43 2.70 20.37 12.14
CA ASN A 43 2.57 18.92 12.02
C ASN A 43 1.36 18.53 11.17
N ALA A 44 0.20 19.15 11.39
CA ALA A 44 -1.00 18.89 10.59
C ALA A 44 -0.77 19.18 9.09
N VAL A 45 -0.07 20.28 8.76
CA VAL A 45 0.29 20.60 7.37
C VAL A 45 1.27 19.58 6.78
N ALA A 46 2.23 19.09 7.58
CA ALA A 46 3.17 18.07 7.15
C ALA A 46 2.47 16.72 6.88
N GLU A 47 1.55 16.32 7.74
CA GLU A 47 0.72 15.11 7.60
C GLU A 47 -0.15 15.19 6.36
N GLN A 48 -0.86 16.30 6.12
CA GLN A 48 -1.66 16.50 4.91
C GLN A 48 -0.81 16.40 3.63
N LYS A 49 0.39 17.01 3.62
CA LYS A 49 1.30 16.91 2.48
C LYS A 49 1.82 15.49 2.26
N ALA A 50 2.08 14.74 3.34
CA ALA A 50 2.49 13.35 3.25
C ALA A 50 1.37 12.47 2.67
N ALA A 51 0.14 12.63 3.16
CA ALA A 51 -1.03 11.92 2.67
C ALA A 51 -1.29 12.20 1.17
N ALA A 52 -1.24 13.48 0.76
CA ALA A 52 -1.43 13.87 -0.64
C ALA A 52 -0.37 13.24 -1.57
N ARG A 53 0.88 13.16 -1.12
CA ARG A 53 1.96 12.51 -1.89
C ARG A 53 1.75 10.99 -2.00
N SER A 54 1.31 10.35 -0.91
CA SER A 54 0.98 8.91 -0.90
C SER A 54 -0.11 8.59 -1.91
N GLN A 55 -1.19 9.38 -1.88
CA GLN A 55 -2.31 9.24 -2.80
C GLN A 55 -1.88 9.43 -4.27
N GLU A 56 -1.06 10.45 -4.54
CA GLU A 56 -0.59 10.72 -5.91
C GLU A 56 0.30 9.59 -6.44
N MET A 57 1.18 9.03 -5.61
CA MET A 57 2.01 7.89 -5.99
C MET A 57 1.15 6.67 -6.36
N LEU A 58 0.15 6.34 -5.53
CA LEU A 58 -0.77 5.24 -5.82
C LEU A 58 -1.59 5.48 -7.10
N ARG A 59 -2.03 6.72 -7.32
CA ARG A 59 -2.76 7.11 -8.53
C ARG A 59 -1.91 6.89 -9.78
N GLN A 60 -0.65 7.31 -9.75
CA GLN A 60 0.30 7.11 -10.84
C GLN A 60 0.56 5.63 -11.10
N GLU A 61 0.70 4.84 -10.04
CA GLU A 61 0.92 3.40 -10.15
C GLU A 61 -0.27 2.67 -10.78
N VAL A 62 -1.52 3.00 -10.39
CA VAL A 62 -2.73 2.43 -11.02
C VAL A 62 -2.80 2.83 -12.49
N ALA A 63 -2.55 4.09 -12.82
CA ALA A 63 -2.55 4.58 -14.19
C ALA A 63 -1.49 3.86 -15.04
N TRP A 64 -0.27 3.76 -14.52
CA TRP A 64 0.83 3.06 -15.19
C TRP A 64 0.49 1.59 -15.44
N ARG A 65 -0.10 0.88 -14.46
CA ARG A 65 -0.53 -0.51 -14.63
C ARG A 65 -1.59 -0.69 -15.69
N LYS A 66 -2.57 0.22 -15.74
CA LYS A 66 -3.61 0.20 -16.77
C LYS A 66 -3.01 0.35 -18.16
N ASP A 67 -2.12 1.33 -18.33
CA ASP A 67 -1.44 1.57 -19.60
C ASP A 67 -0.51 0.40 -19.98
N TRP A 68 0.17 -0.18 -18.99
CA TRP A 68 1.02 -1.35 -19.17
C TRP A 68 0.21 -2.56 -19.65
N LEU A 69 -0.94 -2.83 -19.02
CA LEU A 69 -1.83 -3.91 -19.41
C LEU A 69 -2.33 -3.73 -20.85
N ALA A 70 -2.81 -2.53 -21.20
CA ALA A 70 -3.30 -2.23 -22.54
C ALA A 70 -2.21 -2.42 -23.61
N LYS A 71 -0.99 -1.95 -23.36
CA LYS A 71 0.15 -2.14 -24.27
C LYS A 71 0.50 -3.62 -24.46
N ASN A 72 0.50 -4.40 -23.37
CA ASN A 72 0.84 -5.82 -23.44
C ASN A 72 -0.26 -6.66 -24.09
N GLN A 73 -1.53 -6.27 -23.95
CA GLN A 73 -2.61 -6.85 -24.74
C GLN A 73 -2.42 -6.59 -26.23
N ALA A 74 -2.09 -5.35 -26.61
CA ALA A 74 -1.81 -5.03 -28.01
C ALA A 74 -0.63 -5.84 -28.57
N MET A 75 0.46 -6.00 -27.81
CA MET A 75 1.59 -6.85 -28.22
C MET A 75 1.19 -8.32 -28.35
N ARG A 76 0.37 -8.83 -27.43
CA ARG A 76 -0.18 -10.19 -27.51
C ARG A 76 -1.01 -10.38 -28.79
N ASP A 77 -1.89 -9.44 -29.11
CA ASP A 77 -2.77 -9.52 -30.29
C ASP A 77 -1.96 -9.50 -31.60
N LEU A 78 -0.78 -8.86 -31.58
CA LEU A 78 0.19 -8.87 -32.68
C LEU A 78 1.10 -10.12 -32.71
N GLY A 79 0.98 -11.03 -31.74
CA GLY A 79 1.83 -12.22 -31.61
C GLY A 79 3.26 -11.93 -31.13
N GLU A 80 3.48 -10.72 -30.62
CA GLU A 80 4.76 -10.26 -30.07
C GLU A 80 4.95 -10.72 -28.62
N TYR A 81 6.17 -10.55 -28.12
CA TYR A 81 6.47 -10.85 -26.72
C TYR A 81 5.76 -9.86 -25.79
N TYR A 82 5.07 -10.38 -24.78
CA TYR A 82 4.33 -9.58 -23.80
C TYR A 82 4.59 -10.09 -22.38
N VAL A 83 4.43 -9.18 -21.41
CA VAL A 83 4.59 -9.45 -19.97
C VAL A 83 3.43 -8.83 -19.22
N LEU A 84 2.62 -9.68 -18.58
CA LEU A 84 1.54 -9.23 -17.73
C LEU A 84 2.07 -8.78 -16.36
N PRO A 85 1.48 -7.74 -15.76
CA PRO A 85 1.93 -7.24 -14.47
C PRO A 85 1.64 -8.28 -13.38
N LYS A 86 2.60 -8.41 -12.45
CA LYS A 86 2.45 -9.17 -11.21
C LYS A 86 1.53 -8.45 -10.22
N PRO A 87 0.92 -9.12 -9.24
CA PRO A 87 0.17 -8.44 -8.19
C PRO A 87 1.04 -7.43 -7.42
N TRP A 88 0.41 -6.42 -6.82
CA TRP A 88 1.14 -5.49 -5.95
C TRP A 88 1.70 -6.21 -4.72
N PRO A 89 2.89 -5.80 -4.25
CA PRO A 89 3.40 -6.31 -2.99
C PRO A 89 2.50 -5.85 -1.83
N THR A 90 2.42 -6.68 -0.79
CA THR A 90 1.53 -6.46 0.37
C THR A 90 1.68 -5.08 1.02
N TRP A 91 2.90 -4.52 1.08
CA TRP A 91 3.12 -3.20 1.68
C TRP A 91 2.42 -2.08 0.91
N LEU A 92 2.32 -2.20 -0.41
CA LEU A 92 1.67 -1.21 -1.27
C LEU A 92 0.15 -1.35 -1.18
N LEU A 93 -0.35 -2.59 -1.12
CA LEU A 93 -1.76 -2.85 -0.83
C LEU A 93 -2.20 -2.25 0.51
N LYS A 94 -1.36 -2.37 1.54
CA LYS A 94 -1.61 -1.75 2.87
C LYS A 94 -1.69 -0.22 2.79
N GLN A 95 -0.85 0.42 1.99
CA GLN A 95 -0.94 1.88 1.76
C GLN A 95 -2.22 2.26 1.01
N GLY A 96 -2.72 1.38 0.13
CA GLY A 96 -3.96 1.57 -0.59
C GLY A 96 -5.23 1.51 0.27
N VAL A 97 -5.17 0.97 1.50
CA VAL A 97 -6.33 0.88 2.40
C VAL A 97 -6.91 2.26 2.71
N GLU A 98 -6.07 3.28 2.87
CA GLU A 98 -6.49 4.67 3.11
C GLU A 98 -7.11 5.34 1.88
N HIS A 99 -6.99 4.71 0.71
CA HIS A 99 -7.46 5.23 -0.57
C HIS A 99 -8.33 4.22 -1.33
N PRO A 100 -9.54 3.90 -0.83
CA PRO A 100 -10.36 2.81 -1.35
C PRO A 100 -10.66 2.90 -2.84
N VAL A 101 -10.91 4.09 -3.39
CA VAL A 101 -11.20 4.27 -4.82
C VAL A 101 -10.00 3.86 -5.70
N LEU A 102 -8.77 4.10 -5.24
CA LEU A 102 -7.56 3.68 -5.96
C LEU A 102 -7.39 2.17 -5.87
N LEU A 103 -7.70 1.59 -4.71
CA LEU A 103 -7.64 0.16 -4.49
C LEU A 103 -8.70 -0.61 -5.29
N GLU A 104 -9.91 -0.07 -5.44
CA GLU A 104 -10.95 -0.58 -6.34
C GLU A 104 -10.41 -0.66 -7.77
N GLY A 105 -9.86 0.45 -8.29
CA GLY A 105 -9.26 0.48 -9.63
C GLY A 105 -8.10 -0.50 -9.80
N TYR A 106 -7.29 -0.72 -8.76
CA TYR A 106 -6.27 -1.77 -8.76
C TYR A 106 -6.89 -3.17 -8.90
N TYR A 107 -7.89 -3.51 -8.08
CA TYR A 107 -8.52 -4.84 -8.13
C TYR A 107 -9.27 -5.09 -9.45
N GLU A 108 -9.82 -4.05 -10.08
CA GLU A 108 -10.38 -4.15 -11.43
C GLU A 108 -9.32 -4.59 -12.46
N ILE A 109 -8.13 -3.99 -12.41
CA ILE A 109 -6.99 -4.36 -13.27
C ILE A 109 -6.55 -5.79 -12.97
N GLU A 110 -6.41 -6.14 -11.69
CA GLU A 110 -6.00 -7.49 -11.27
C GLU A 110 -6.98 -8.57 -11.73
N MET A 111 -8.28 -8.31 -11.67
CA MET A 111 -9.30 -9.23 -12.19
C MET A 111 -9.13 -9.46 -13.70
N GLN A 112 -8.82 -8.41 -14.47
CA GLN A 112 -8.56 -8.54 -15.90
C GLN A 112 -7.30 -9.37 -16.15
N VAL A 113 -6.22 -9.11 -15.43
CA VAL A 113 -4.96 -9.87 -15.53
C VAL A 113 -5.19 -11.35 -15.22
N ARG A 114 -5.84 -11.66 -14.09
CA ARG A 114 -6.16 -13.05 -13.70
C ARG A 114 -7.00 -13.77 -14.76
N GLY A 115 -7.98 -13.07 -15.35
CA GLY A 115 -8.80 -13.59 -16.44
C GLY A 115 -7.96 -13.96 -17.66
N LEU A 116 -7.06 -13.07 -18.09
CA LEU A 116 -6.19 -13.28 -19.25
C LEU A 116 -5.18 -14.41 -19.02
N VAL A 117 -4.54 -14.43 -17.86
CA VAL A 117 -3.58 -15.49 -17.47
C VAL A 117 -4.29 -16.84 -17.47
N THR A 118 -5.46 -16.94 -16.83
CA THR A 118 -6.21 -18.21 -16.75
C THR A 118 -6.66 -18.69 -18.12
N ALA A 119 -7.21 -17.79 -18.95
CA ALA A 119 -7.65 -18.13 -20.30
C ALA A 119 -6.49 -18.63 -21.17
N LYS A 120 -5.34 -17.95 -21.12
CA LYS A 120 -4.18 -18.31 -21.95
C LYS A 120 -3.47 -19.57 -21.47
N ILE A 121 -3.32 -19.77 -20.16
CA ILE A 121 -2.79 -21.02 -19.60
C ILE A 121 -3.65 -22.20 -20.05
N LYS A 122 -4.98 -22.06 -20.01
CA LYS A 122 -5.90 -23.10 -20.48
C LYS A 122 -5.73 -23.38 -21.98
N GLU A 123 -5.68 -22.34 -22.80
CA GLU A 123 -5.44 -22.44 -24.25
C GLU A 123 -4.12 -23.17 -24.56
N LEU A 124 -3.04 -22.83 -23.87
CA LEU A 124 -1.72 -23.45 -24.04
C LEU A 124 -1.70 -24.90 -23.57
N ALA A 125 -2.41 -25.23 -22.49
CA ALA A 125 -2.51 -26.60 -21.97
C ALA A 125 -3.31 -27.54 -22.90
N GLU A 126 -4.22 -27.00 -23.71
CA GLU A 126 -5.01 -27.74 -24.69
C GLU A 126 -4.31 -27.85 -26.07
N SER A 127 -3.17 -27.17 -26.24
CA SER A 127 -2.41 -27.10 -27.49
C SER A 127 -1.16 -27.99 -27.46
N GLU A 128 -0.68 -28.42 -28.64
CA GLU A 128 0.65 -29.03 -28.75
C GLU A 128 1.72 -27.94 -28.59
N MET A 129 2.46 -27.98 -27.47
CA MET A 129 3.37 -26.91 -27.10
C MET A 129 4.75 -27.03 -27.75
N ASP A 130 5.17 -25.98 -28.44
CA ASP A 130 6.53 -25.76 -28.91
C ASP A 130 7.38 -25.05 -27.84
N GLN A 131 8.67 -24.83 -28.11
CA GLN A 131 9.55 -24.16 -27.14
C GLN A 131 9.13 -22.72 -26.80
N LYS A 132 8.48 -22.00 -27.74
CA LYS A 132 8.04 -20.62 -27.50
C LYS A 132 6.82 -20.62 -26.57
N MET A 133 5.86 -21.51 -26.83
CA MET A 133 4.68 -21.74 -26.01
C MET A 133 5.03 -22.20 -24.60
N TRP A 134 6.04 -23.07 -24.45
CA TRP A 134 6.52 -23.49 -23.13
C TRP A 134 7.05 -22.34 -22.28
N ARG A 135 7.83 -21.42 -22.88
CA ARG A 135 8.34 -20.24 -22.15
C ARG A 135 7.21 -19.29 -21.78
N GLU A 136 6.24 -19.11 -22.67
CA GLU A 136 5.05 -18.32 -22.39
C GLU A 136 4.25 -18.92 -21.22
N TYR A 137 4.05 -20.24 -21.25
CA TYR A 137 3.39 -20.99 -20.19
C TYR A 137 4.11 -20.82 -18.83
N GLU A 138 5.43 -21.01 -18.77
CA GLU A 138 6.21 -20.83 -17.53
C GLU A 138 6.10 -19.41 -16.96
N MET A 139 6.15 -18.40 -17.83
CA MET A 139 5.99 -17.00 -17.43
C MET A 139 4.59 -16.73 -16.84
N LEU A 140 3.54 -17.21 -17.50
CA LEU A 140 2.16 -17.04 -17.05
C LEU A 140 1.90 -17.81 -15.75
N MET A 141 2.45 -19.01 -15.61
CA MET A 141 2.42 -19.79 -14.37
C MET A 141 3.09 -19.04 -13.22
N GLY A 142 4.21 -18.35 -13.47
CA GLY A 142 4.85 -17.52 -12.45
C GLY A 142 3.95 -16.39 -11.92
N VAL A 143 3.14 -15.77 -12.79
CA VAL A 143 2.13 -14.78 -12.38
C VAL A 143 0.99 -15.44 -11.60
N GLN A 144 0.52 -16.60 -12.08
CA GLN A 144 -0.55 -17.36 -11.41
C GLN A 144 -0.14 -17.84 -10.01
N GLU A 145 1.11 -18.27 -9.83
CA GLU A 145 1.65 -18.68 -8.54
C GLU A 145 1.69 -17.53 -7.53
N GLU A 146 2.03 -16.31 -7.95
CA GLU A 146 1.99 -15.15 -7.07
C GLU A 146 0.57 -14.82 -6.63
N HIS A 147 -0.41 -14.85 -7.54
CA HIS A 147 -1.82 -14.73 -7.15
C HIS A 147 -2.26 -15.85 -6.21
N HIS A 148 -1.78 -17.07 -6.41
CA HIS A 148 -2.10 -18.19 -5.53
C HIS A 148 -1.51 -17.97 -4.13
N LYS A 149 -0.27 -17.50 -4.03
CA LYS A 149 0.37 -17.16 -2.75
C LYS A 149 -0.39 -16.05 -2.03
N ASP A 150 -0.82 -15.02 -2.74
CA ASP A 150 -1.61 -13.94 -2.14
C ASP A 150 -2.95 -14.45 -1.59
N LYS A 151 -3.56 -15.39 -2.31
CA LYS A 151 -4.79 -16.07 -1.90
C LYS A 151 -4.58 -16.97 -0.68
N GLU A 152 -3.54 -17.81 -0.67
CA GLU A 152 -3.20 -18.69 0.45
C GLU A 152 -2.88 -17.91 1.71
N ASN A 153 -2.16 -16.80 1.57
CA ASN A 153 -1.83 -15.90 2.67
C ASN A 153 -3.02 -15.03 3.12
N GLY A 154 -4.15 -15.09 2.41
CA GLY A 154 -5.34 -14.30 2.70
C GLY A 154 -5.11 -12.80 2.59
N ILE A 155 -4.12 -12.35 1.80
CA ILE A 155 -3.71 -10.94 1.72
C ILE A 155 -4.88 -10.09 1.26
N ASP A 156 -5.51 -10.46 0.14
CA ASP A 156 -6.65 -9.72 -0.43
C ASP A 156 -7.80 -9.62 0.60
N LYS A 157 -8.06 -10.68 1.35
CA LYS A 157 -9.10 -10.71 2.40
C LYS A 157 -8.77 -9.76 3.55
N THR A 158 -7.52 -9.73 4.01
CA THR A 158 -7.08 -8.81 5.07
C THR A 158 -7.19 -7.36 4.61
N ILE A 159 -6.79 -7.08 3.37
CA ILE A 159 -6.81 -5.72 2.82
C ILE A 159 -8.23 -5.22 2.61
N LEU A 160 -9.10 -6.03 1.97
CA LEU A 160 -10.50 -5.67 1.74
C LEU A 160 -11.27 -5.55 3.07
N GLY A 161 -10.95 -6.40 4.06
CA GLY A 161 -11.49 -6.27 5.41
C GLY A 161 -11.15 -4.93 6.05
N ALA A 162 -9.88 -4.53 6.03
CA ALA A 162 -9.45 -3.26 6.60
C ALA A 162 -10.11 -2.04 5.93
N VAL A 163 -10.37 -2.11 4.62
CA VAL A 163 -11.11 -1.07 3.90
C VAL A 163 -12.57 -0.98 4.35
N LEU A 164 -13.24 -2.13 4.47
CA LEU A 164 -14.62 -2.19 4.94
C LEU A 164 -14.75 -1.68 6.39
N ASP A 165 -13.84 -2.08 7.27
CA ASP A 165 -13.81 -1.61 8.66
C ASP A 165 -13.65 -0.08 8.71
N GLY A 166 -12.74 0.48 7.89
CA GLY A 166 -12.55 1.93 7.79
C GLY A 166 -13.74 2.67 7.17
N PHE A 167 -14.51 2.02 6.29
CA PHE A 167 -15.78 2.58 5.81
C PHE A 167 -16.83 2.62 6.91
N GLU A 168 -16.98 1.54 7.67
CA GLU A 168 -17.96 1.48 8.76
C GLU A 168 -17.66 2.50 9.86
N GLU A 169 -16.39 2.72 10.17
CA GLU A 169 -15.96 3.78 11.11
C GLU A 169 -16.32 5.16 10.59
N LYS A 170 -15.98 5.50 9.33
CA LYS A 170 -16.31 6.80 8.73
C LYS A 170 -17.80 7.04 8.59
N VAL A 171 -18.59 6.00 8.31
CA VAL A 171 -20.05 6.12 8.27
C VAL A 171 -20.59 6.49 9.65
N LYS A 172 -20.15 5.80 10.70
CA LYS A 172 -20.55 6.13 12.08
C LYS A 172 -20.17 7.56 12.45
N GLU A 173 -18.95 7.99 12.13
CA GLU A 173 -18.52 9.38 12.37
C GLU A 173 -19.41 10.40 11.65
N ILE A 174 -19.81 10.12 10.41
CA ILE A 174 -20.67 11.03 9.64
C ILE A 174 -22.11 11.00 10.16
N GLU A 175 -22.65 9.84 10.54
CA GLU A 175 -23.96 9.70 11.17
C GLU A 175 -23.99 10.48 12.51
N GLU A 176 -22.96 10.30 13.34
CA GLU A 176 -22.77 11.07 14.57
C GLU A 176 -22.63 12.57 14.31
N MET A 177 -22.04 13.01 13.19
CA MET A 177 -21.97 14.43 12.83
C MET A 177 -23.28 14.97 12.23
N GLU A 178 -24.05 14.17 11.49
CA GLU A 178 -25.35 14.55 10.93
C GLU A 178 -26.36 14.83 12.04
N ASP A 179 -26.33 14.02 13.11
CA ASP A 179 -27.15 14.24 14.32
C ASP A 179 -26.88 15.61 14.97
N TRP A 180 -25.67 16.16 14.79
CA TRP A 180 -25.27 17.46 15.32
C TRP A 180 -25.46 18.60 14.31
N PHE A 181 -25.31 18.33 13.01
CA PHE A 181 -25.47 19.32 11.94
C PHE A 181 -25.97 18.68 10.63
N PRO A 182 -27.26 18.81 10.27
CA PRO A 182 -27.77 18.28 9.01
C PRO A 182 -27.31 19.14 7.82
N PHE A 183 -26.15 18.80 7.25
CA PHE A 183 -25.65 19.43 6.03
C PHE A 183 -25.99 18.60 4.79
N PRO A 184 -26.62 19.18 3.75
CA PRO A 184 -26.96 18.48 2.50
C PRO A 184 -25.76 17.77 1.83
N HIS A 185 -24.55 18.29 2.03
CA HIS A 185 -23.34 17.71 1.47
C HIS A 185 -22.91 16.41 2.18
N MET A 186 -23.19 16.27 3.48
CA MET A 186 -22.94 15.01 4.21
C MET A 186 -23.95 13.94 3.79
N GLN A 187 -25.20 14.32 3.56
CA GLN A 187 -26.23 13.43 3.03
C GLN A 187 -25.84 12.87 1.65
N ALA A 188 -25.26 13.71 0.77
CA ALA A 188 -24.75 13.26 -0.53
C ALA A 188 -23.55 12.29 -0.42
N ILE A 189 -22.76 12.37 0.65
CA ILE A 189 -21.66 11.44 0.93
C ILE A 189 -22.23 10.13 1.49
N LEU A 190 -23.13 10.20 2.47
CA LEU A 190 -23.83 9.04 3.05
C LEU A 190 -24.57 8.23 1.98
N MET A 191 -25.17 8.88 0.98
CA MET A 191 -25.83 8.18 -0.13
C MET A 191 -24.87 7.37 -1.02
N LYS A 192 -23.57 7.70 -1.03
CA LYS A 192 -22.55 7.00 -1.85
C LYS A 192 -21.84 5.88 -1.10
N VAL A 193 -21.83 5.90 0.24
CA VAL A 193 -21.13 4.88 1.02
C VAL A 193 -21.74 3.48 0.86
N PRO A 194 -23.08 3.28 0.88
CA PRO A 194 -23.69 1.98 0.64
C PRO A 194 -23.27 1.37 -0.70
N ALA A 195 -23.29 2.17 -1.77
CA ALA A 195 -22.89 1.70 -3.10
C ALA A 195 -21.41 1.29 -3.15
N LEU A 196 -20.53 1.98 -2.41
CA LEU A 196 -19.12 1.63 -2.34
C LEU A 196 -18.89 0.38 -1.47
N LYS A 197 -19.62 0.27 -0.35
CA LYS A 197 -19.63 -0.93 0.50
C LYS A 197 -20.08 -2.17 -0.28
N GLU A 198 -21.18 -2.08 -1.04
CA GLU A 198 -21.65 -3.16 -1.90
C GLU A 198 -20.61 -3.61 -2.92
N ARG A 199 -19.85 -2.66 -3.50
CA ARG A 199 -18.76 -3.00 -4.43
C ARG A 199 -17.60 -3.71 -3.75
N PHE A 200 -17.21 -3.27 -2.56
CA PHE A 200 -16.15 -3.93 -1.78
C PHE A 200 -16.58 -5.30 -1.27
N ASP A 201 -17.85 -5.46 -0.86
CA ASP A 201 -18.43 -6.76 -0.51
C ASP A 201 -18.46 -7.69 -1.74
N ALA A 202 -18.87 -7.18 -2.91
CA ALA A 202 -18.82 -7.96 -4.15
C ALA A 202 -17.39 -8.31 -4.58
N LEU A 203 -16.41 -7.43 -4.36
CA LEU A 203 -14.99 -7.73 -4.59
C LEU A 203 -14.50 -8.82 -3.62
N LYS A 204 -14.87 -8.73 -2.35
CA LYS A 204 -14.55 -9.74 -1.33
C LYS A 204 -15.14 -11.10 -1.70
N GLU A 205 -16.39 -11.15 -2.15
CA GLU A 205 -17.03 -12.38 -2.61
C GLU A 205 -16.36 -12.94 -3.88
N LYS A 206 -15.97 -12.09 -4.84
CA LYS A 206 -15.26 -12.53 -6.05
C LYS A 206 -13.85 -13.05 -5.78
N VAL A 207 -13.19 -12.52 -4.76
CA VAL A 207 -11.86 -12.96 -4.29
C VAL A 207 -11.97 -14.25 -3.47
N GLU A 208 -13.08 -14.45 -2.76
CA GLU A 208 -13.36 -15.66 -1.99
C GLU A 208 -13.89 -16.77 -2.91
N PRO A 209 -13.28 -17.96 -2.98
CA PRO A 209 -13.88 -19.05 -3.75
C PRO A 209 -15.19 -19.45 -3.08
N GLN A 210 -16.28 -19.52 -3.85
CA GLN A 210 -17.39 -20.41 -3.49
C GLN A 210 -16.78 -21.78 -3.23
N ASN A 211 -16.77 -22.21 -1.98
CA ASN A 211 -16.33 -23.54 -1.61
C ASN A 211 -17.38 -24.53 -2.16
N PRO A 212 -17.10 -25.30 -3.23
CA PRO A 212 -18.10 -26.24 -3.75
C PRO A 212 -18.28 -27.45 -2.82
N ASN A 213 -17.49 -27.56 -1.74
CA ASN A 213 -17.53 -28.67 -0.79
C ASN A 213 -18.23 -28.36 0.53
N GLY A 214 -19.01 -27.28 0.60
CA GLY A 214 -19.84 -26.93 1.75
C GLY A 214 -21.09 -27.81 1.95
N LYS A 215 -20.97 -29.14 1.84
CA LYS A 215 -21.92 -30.15 2.36
C LYS A 215 -21.37 -31.56 2.09
N ARG A 216 -20.41 -32.00 2.92
CA ARG A 216 -20.21 -33.44 3.10
C ARG A 216 -21.22 -33.89 4.17
N PRO A 217 -22.19 -34.77 3.86
CA PRO A 217 -23.06 -35.31 4.89
C PRO A 217 -22.20 -36.05 5.92
N GLN A 218 -22.36 -35.68 7.19
CA GLN A 218 -21.81 -36.43 8.32
C GLN A 218 -22.49 -37.80 8.35
N THR A 219 -21.80 -38.82 7.87
CA THR A 219 -22.06 -40.19 8.29
C THR A 219 -21.21 -40.46 9.53
N GLY A 220 -21.89 -40.86 10.61
CA GLY A 220 -21.34 -41.12 11.93
C GLY A 220 -20.35 -42.29 12.03
N PRO A 221 -20.00 -42.69 13.26
CA PRO A 221 -18.71 -43.26 13.60
C PRO A 221 -18.65 -44.76 13.35
N ALA A 222 -17.52 -45.23 12.82
CA ALA A 222 -17.15 -46.64 12.85
C ALA A 222 -15.76 -46.80 13.47
N SER A 223 -15.71 -47.74 14.41
CA SER A 223 -14.63 -48.13 15.31
C SER A 223 -13.23 -48.29 14.72
N LYS A 224 -12.27 -47.96 15.59
CA LYS A 224 -11.03 -48.68 15.91
C LYS A 224 -10.62 -49.80 14.94
N GLU A 225 -9.44 -49.66 14.36
CA GLU A 225 -8.42 -50.72 14.48
C GLU A 225 -7.00 -50.16 14.40
N GLU A 226 -6.15 -50.79 15.20
CA GLU A 226 -4.73 -50.56 15.38
C GLU A 226 -3.93 -50.61 14.07
N ARG A 227 -2.89 -49.78 13.96
CA ARG A 227 -1.52 -50.32 13.96
C ARG A 227 -0.45 -49.27 14.19
N SER A 228 0.33 -49.59 15.22
CA SER A 228 1.64 -49.09 15.59
C SER A 228 2.65 -49.13 14.45
N SER A 229 3.42 -48.05 14.27
CA SER A 229 4.87 -48.15 14.00
C SER A 229 5.65 -46.89 14.37
N LYS A 230 6.49 -47.13 15.37
CA LYS A 230 7.66 -46.42 15.90
C LYS A 230 8.44 -45.49 14.93
N ARG A 231 8.75 -44.29 15.47
CA ARG A 231 10.12 -43.76 15.71
C ARG A 231 10.95 -43.32 14.48
N THR A 232 11.27 -42.03 14.40
CA THR A 232 12.61 -41.50 14.74
C THR A 232 12.68 -39.97 14.64
N LYS A 233 13.39 -39.38 15.61
CA LYS A 233 13.80 -37.98 15.69
C LYS A 233 14.88 -37.72 14.64
N SER A 234 14.83 -36.58 13.94
CA SER A 234 16.03 -35.77 13.66
C SER A 234 15.66 -34.41 13.05
N ARG A 235 16.23 -33.36 13.63
CA ARG A 235 16.39 -32.00 13.12
C ARG A 235 17.74 -31.53 13.72
N PRO A 236 18.49 -30.56 13.15
CA PRO A 236 18.70 -30.14 11.75
C PRO A 236 20.20 -30.34 11.38
N PRO A 237 20.71 -29.71 10.30
CA PRO A 237 21.56 -28.56 10.61
C PRO A 237 21.34 -27.31 9.73
N THR A 238 21.74 -26.21 10.36
CA THR A 238 21.99 -24.86 9.87
C THR A 238 22.91 -24.81 8.64
N SER A 239 22.60 -23.92 7.69
CA SER A 239 23.63 -23.30 6.85
C SER A 239 23.28 -21.83 6.58
N ARG A 240 24.11 -20.96 7.17
CA ARG A 240 24.25 -19.53 6.88
C ARG A 240 24.96 -19.35 5.55
N ARG A 241 24.33 -18.68 4.57
CA ARG A 241 24.88 -17.62 3.69
C ARG A 241 23.65 -16.86 3.19
N GLY A 242 23.41 -15.56 3.41
CA GLY A 242 24.35 -14.47 3.54
C GLY A 242 24.60 -13.85 2.17
N LEU A 243 23.58 -13.25 1.54
CA LEU A 243 23.77 -12.24 0.48
C LEU A 243 22.67 -11.18 0.59
N SER A 244 23.09 -10.03 1.11
CA SER A 244 22.47 -8.72 0.96
C SER A 244 22.62 -8.28 -0.49
N LEU A 245 21.54 -7.77 -1.10
CA LEU A 245 21.60 -6.94 -2.30
C LEU A 245 20.56 -5.81 -2.19
N CYS A 246 20.81 -4.92 -1.23
CA CYS A 246 20.58 -3.49 -1.46
C CYS A 246 21.65 -3.03 -2.47
N ALA A 247 21.26 -2.79 -3.73
CA ALA A 247 21.85 -1.79 -4.63
C ALA A 247 21.45 -2.13 -6.07
N LEU A 248 20.54 -1.34 -6.64
CA LEU A 248 20.57 -0.94 -8.04
C LEU A 248 19.61 0.25 -8.20
N ARG A 249 20.03 1.38 -7.62
CA ARG A 249 19.49 2.72 -7.86
C ARG A 249 20.65 3.63 -8.17
N THR A 250 21.08 3.68 -9.43
CA THR A 250 21.56 4.89 -10.14
C THR A 250 22.14 4.46 -11.49
N GLN A 251 21.62 5.01 -12.58
CA GLN A 251 22.35 5.74 -13.62
C GLN A 251 21.38 5.96 -14.78
N PHE A 252 20.89 7.20 -14.93
CA PHE A 252 20.92 7.94 -16.19
C PHE A 252 20.36 9.35 -15.90
N HIS A 253 21.29 10.26 -15.63
CA HIS A 253 21.12 11.69 -15.78
C HIS A 253 22.18 12.15 -16.78
N GLY A 254 21.75 12.96 -17.74
CA GLY A 254 22.62 13.94 -18.39
C GLY A 254 22.99 13.67 -19.84
N ALA A 255 22.18 14.21 -20.76
CA ALA A 255 22.63 14.99 -21.92
C ALA A 255 21.37 15.55 -22.61
N ALA A 256 21.25 16.81 -23.01
CA ALA A 256 21.99 18.03 -22.76
C ALA A 256 21.02 19.16 -23.13
N VAL A 257 21.10 20.27 -22.41
CA VAL A 257 20.57 21.56 -22.86
C VAL A 257 21.41 22.01 -24.06
N SER A 258 20.76 22.41 -25.16
CA SER A 258 21.32 23.35 -26.14
C SER A 258 20.27 24.43 -26.37
N THR A 259 20.58 25.62 -25.89
CA THR A 259 19.96 26.88 -26.28
C THR A 259 20.91 27.57 -27.27
N ASP A 260 20.37 28.56 -28.00
CA ASP A 260 21.01 29.43 -29.00
C ASP A 260 21.18 28.84 -30.41
N GLU A 261 20.89 29.53 -31.52
CA GLU A 261 20.46 30.92 -31.76
C GLU A 261 19.89 31.06 -33.19
N ALA A 262 19.01 32.05 -33.37
CA ALA A 262 18.81 32.95 -34.51
C ALA A 262 18.92 32.48 -35.99
N SER A 263 17.85 32.72 -36.77
CA SER A 263 17.81 33.53 -38.01
C SER A 263 16.46 33.31 -38.70
N ASP A 264 15.50 34.24 -38.64
CA ASP A 264 15.33 35.36 -39.59
C ASP A 264 14.91 34.91 -41.00
N GLN A 265 13.63 35.09 -41.34
CA GLN A 265 13.12 35.60 -42.64
C GLN A 265 11.60 35.88 -42.55
N GLY A 266 11.26 37.14 -42.27
CA GLY A 266 10.47 38.01 -43.15
C GLY A 266 8.94 37.81 -43.37
N PRO A 267 8.18 38.89 -43.65
CA PRO A 267 6.73 38.92 -43.64
C PRO A 267 6.08 38.99 -45.04
N LEU A 268 4.82 38.55 -45.17
CA LEU A 268 3.89 38.91 -46.26
C LEU A 268 2.50 39.12 -45.62
N SER A 269 2.12 40.33 -45.21
CA SER A 269 1.46 41.37 -46.03
C SER A 269 0.33 40.88 -46.96
N LYS A 270 -0.90 41.25 -46.54
CA LYS A 270 -2.07 41.70 -47.32
C LYS A 270 -2.81 40.68 -48.19
N SER A 271 -4.10 40.47 -47.90
CA SER A 271 -5.21 41.37 -48.30
C SER A 271 -6.46 41.09 -47.46
#